data_AF-A0A0M9BS24-F1
#
_entry.id   AF-A0A0M9BS24-F1
#
_cell.length_a   1.000
_cell.length_b   1.000
_cell.length_c   1.000
_cell.angle_alpha   90.00
_cell.angle_beta   90.00
_cell.angle_gamma   90.00
#
_symmetry.space_group_name_H-M   'P 1'
#
loop_
_entity.id
_entity.type
_entity.pdbx_description
1 polymer ?
#
loop_
_entity_poly.entity_id
_entity_poly.type
_entity_poly.pdbx_seq_one_letter_code
_entity_poly.pdbx_strand_id
1 'polypeptide(L)'
;MNIRTKSIIGLLCVTTLAGAYFSYTEHQDNRQWKQQQQRNTQYWSHMQAIYLRDFDYALAEALAASTIADRQAALQSAIEHANFILEYVRIGSVTMNFTSWSSYESFITDGSRYLAYPASEKGMSLNPDQLEQIQRLRTFARTVLPYLEQMRKKAVDSSLSDIQQISTEMEEALSQLDSVFTSGNKAFNEFLYNQNPYIPLKPGTVFAGETTYKATELAAKAKIFMGEAWNKGVGKQIVHMSSGGIGPEFGEVMDFNLSDTDGKPTSSYIATLSKSGHVLQVRRKGSISEKGDVEQSMDLKQVVEVADTWMARWSDERLTLVAKEIKETSIYLTYIPVREQVSITQMKVVWQFDRRTGALKSFDASKYFTHYIKTFPIHPKLTAEQASSKLGPKVNVSGKPKLELRNDKLVYAFPVTGIEGVSHVYINADTGAGEGINYNL
;
A
#
# COMPACT_ATOMS: atom_id res chain seq x y z
N MET A 1 68.32 7.14 -28.76
CA MET A 1 66.85 6.89 -28.61
C MET A 1 66.15 8.23 -28.41
N ASN A 2 65.30 8.66 -29.36
CA ASN A 2 64.68 10.00 -29.35
C ASN A 2 63.64 10.15 -28.23
N ILE A 3 63.43 11.38 -27.76
CA ILE A 3 62.48 11.76 -26.68
C ILE A 3 61.08 11.20 -26.95
N ARG A 4 60.62 11.23 -28.21
CA ARG A 4 59.32 10.68 -28.63
C ARG A 4 59.17 9.18 -28.36
N THR A 5 60.22 8.37 -28.57
CA THR A 5 60.18 6.93 -28.30
C THR A 5 60.09 6.65 -26.81
N LYS A 6 60.79 7.43 -25.97
CA LYS A 6 60.69 7.33 -24.51
C LYS A 6 59.29 7.72 -24.01
N SER A 7 58.68 8.76 -24.58
CA SER A 7 57.31 9.17 -24.24
C SER A 7 56.26 8.13 -24.62
N ILE A 8 56.39 7.49 -25.79
CA ILE A 8 55.47 6.43 -26.24
C ILE A 8 55.59 5.19 -25.36
N ILE A 9 56.81 4.77 -25.03
CA ILE A 9 57.04 3.62 -24.13
C ILE A 9 56.51 3.92 -22.72
N GLY A 10 56.74 5.14 -22.20
CA GLY A 10 56.20 5.56 -20.91
C GLY A 10 54.68 5.56 -20.87
N LEU A 11 54.02 6.06 -21.91
CA LEU A 11 52.55 6.04 -22.03
C LEU A 11 52.01 4.60 -22.08
N LEU A 12 52.63 3.73 -22.88
CA LEU A 12 52.25 2.32 -22.96
C LEU A 12 52.36 1.62 -21.60
N CYS A 13 53.49 1.79 -20.90
CA CYS A 13 53.67 1.25 -19.55
C CYS A 13 52.60 1.73 -18.57
N VAL A 14 52.25 3.03 -18.58
CA VAL A 14 51.20 3.57 -17.70
C VAL A 14 49.83 2.98 -18.04
N THR A 15 49.48 2.87 -19.33
CA THR A 15 48.19 2.28 -19.74
C THR A 15 48.09 0.79 -19.40
N THR A 16 49.16 0.01 -19.57
CA THR A 16 49.17 -1.41 -19.20
C THR A 16 49.06 -1.60 -17.69
N LEU A 17 49.76 -0.79 -16.89
CA LEU A 17 49.67 -0.83 -15.43
C LEU A 17 48.28 -0.41 -14.94
N ALA A 18 47.67 0.62 -15.52
CA ALA A 18 46.31 1.05 -15.20
C ALA A 18 45.26 -0.02 -15.57
N GLY A 19 45.40 -0.65 -16.74
CA GLY A 19 44.53 -1.75 -17.16
C GLY A 19 44.69 -2.98 -16.26
N ALA A 20 45.92 -3.37 -15.92
CA ALA A 20 46.18 -4.48 -15.01
C ALA A 20 45.64 -4.21 -13.60
N TYR A 21 45.76 -2.97 -13.10
CA TYR A 21 45.19 -2.55 -11.83
C TYR A 21 43.66 -2.61 -11.86
N PHE A 22 43.03 -2.06 -12.89
CA PHE A 22 41.57 -2.07 -13.05
C PHE A 22 41.01 -3.50 -13.15
N SER A 23 41.62 -4.36 -13.98
CA SER A 23 41.23 -5.76 -14.08
C SER A 23 41.47 -6.52 -12.77
N TYR A 24 42.52 -6.20 -12.03
CA TYR A 24 42.78 -6.79 -10.72
C TYR A 24 41.73 -6.37 -9.68
N THR A 25 41.39 -5.08 -9.60
CA THR A 25 40.35 -4.58 -8.69
C THR A 25 38.99 -5.17 -9.04
N GLU A 26 38.63 -5.18 -10.33
CA GLU A 26 37.38 -5.81 -10.79
C GLU A 26 37.34 -7.31 -10.48
N HIS A 27 38.46 -8.03 -10.62
CA HIS A 27 38.56 -9.42 -10.20
C HIS A 27 38.48 -9.63 -8.68
N GLN A 28 38.96 -8.69 -7.88
CA GLN A 28 38.80 -8.73 -6.42
C GLN A 28 37.35 -8.47 -6.01
N ASP A 29 36.75 -7.41 -6.55
CA ASP A 29 35.36 -7.02 -6.27
C ASP A 29 34.39 -8.14 -6.67
N ASN A 30 34.60 -8.76 -7.84
CA ASN A 30 33.82 -9.91 -8.27
C ASN A 30 33.98 -11.14 -7.37
N ARG A 31 35.17 -11.36 -6.78
CA ARG A 31 35.39 -12.45 -5.82
C ARG A 31 34.71 -12.18 -4.48
N GLN A 32 34.82 -10.95 -3.97
CA GLN A 32 34.14 -10.54 -2.74
C GLN A 32 32.63 -10.63 -2.90
N TRP A 33 32.09 -10.16 -4.03
CA TRP A 33 30.68 -10.27 -4.35
C TRP A 33 30.22 -11.73 -4.39
N LYS A 34 30.97 -12.62 -5.07
CA LYS A 34 30.64 -14.07 -5.10
C LYS A 34 30.64 -14.70 -3.70
N GLN A 35 31.63 -14.38 -2.88
CA GLN A 35 31.70 -14.85 -1.50
C GLN A 35 30.54 -14.32 -0.64
N GLN A 36 30.15 -13.06 -0.85
CA GLN A 36 28.99 -12.48 -0.17
C GLN A 36 27.69 -13.19 -0.59
N GLN A 37 27.50 -13.45 -1.88
CA GLN A 37 26.34 -14.17 -2.40
C GLN A 37 26.27 -15.61 -1.84
N GLN A 38 27.40 -16.30 -1.75
CA GLN A 38 27.49 -17.63 -1.13
C GLN A 38 27.10 -17.59 0.36
N ARG A 39 27.63 -16.64 1.14
CA ARG A 39 27.26 -16.47 2.56
C ARG A 39 25.79 -16.13 2.73
N ASN A 40 25.26 -15.22 1.93
CA ASN A 40 23.85 -14.84 1.94
C ASN A 40 22.96 -16.05 1.62
N THR A 41 23.33 -16.83 0.59
CA THR A 41 22.62 -18.07 0.23
C THR A 41 22.63 -19.08 1.36
N GLN A 42 23.79 -19.32 1.97
CA GLN A 42 23.92 -20.27 3.07
C GLN A 42 23.06 -19.86 4.27
N TYR A 43 23.12 -18.58 4.65
CA TYR A 43 22.33 -18.05 5.76
C TYR A 43 20.83 -18.10 5.46
N TRP A 44 20.41 -17.62 4.30
CA TRP A 44 19.01 -17.63 3.90
C TRP A 44 18.44 -19.05 3.86
N SER A 45 19.11 -19.97 3.17
CA SER A 45 18.66 -21.38 3.07
C SER A 45 18.63 -22.06 4.43
N HIS A 46 19.55 -21.72 5.34
CA HIS A 46 19.54 -22.21 6.71
C HIS A 46 18.33 -21.70 7.51
N MET A 47 18.09 -20.39 7.50
CA MET A 47 16.96 -19.79 8.22
C MET A 47 15.62 -20.29 7.68
N GLN A 48 15.48 -20.35 6.35
CA GLN A 48 14.30 -20.93 5.70
C GLN A 48 14.10 -22.39 6.10
N ALA A 49 15.17 -23.21 6.13
CA ALA A 49 15.06 -24.62 6.50
C ALA A 49 14.64 -24.81 7.98
N ILE A 50 15.08 -23.94 8.89
CA ILE A 50 14.65 -23.97 10.29
C ILE A 50 13.15 -23.66 10.38
N TYR A 51 12.75 -22.49 9.89
CA TYR A 51 11.35 -22.06 10.04
C TYR A 51 10.38 -22.94 9.28
N LEU A 52 10.77 -23.47 8.11
CA LEU A 52 9.93 -24.38 7.35
C LEU A 52 9.79 -25.76 8.00
N ARG A 53 10.81 -26.21 8.74
CA ARG A 53 10.74 -27.43 9.55
C ARG A 53 9.82 -27.25 10.75
N ASP A 54 9.98 -26.16 11.48
CA ASP A 54 9.14 -25.84 12.63
C ASP A 54 7.69 -25.60 12.19
N PHE A 55 7.49 -25.03 10.99
CA PHE A 55 6.20 -24.95 10.33
C PHE A 55 5.58 -26.33 10.05
N ASP A 56 6.29 -27.28 9.41
CA ASP A 56 5.76 -28.65 9.21
C ASP A 56 5.44 -29.35 10.55
N TYR A 57 6.27 -29.15 11.57
CA TYR A 57 6.04 -29.72 12.91
C TYR A 57 4.79 -29.14 13.57
N ALA A 58 4.63 -27.82 13.58
CA ALA A 58 3.44 -27.17 14.11
C ALA A 58 2.15 -27.61 13.37
N LEU A 59 2.22 -27.77 12.05
CA LEU A 59 1.10 -28.32 11.28
C LEU A 59 0.83 -29.80 11.61
N ALA A 60 1.88 -30.59 11.84
CA ALA A 60 1.73 -31.98 12.28
C ALA A 60 1.09 -32.08 13.67
N GLU A 61 1.49 -31.23 14.60
CA GLU A 61 0.92 -31.11 15.94
C GLU A 61 -0.55 -30.69 15.88
N ALA A 62 -0.90 -29.72 15.02
CA ALA A 62 -2.29 -29.32 14.81
C ALA A 62 -3.16 -30.48 14.31
N LEU A 63 -2.63 -31.34 13.44
CA LEU A 63 -3.35 -32.54 12.96
C LEU A 63 -3.46 -33.64 14.02
N ALA A 64 -2.50 -33.72 14.95
CA ALA A 64 -2.45 -34.74 16.00
C ALA A 64 -3.08 -34.30 17.34
N ALA A 65 -3.45 -33.02 17.45
CA ALA A 65 -3.95 -32.43 18.68
C ALA A 65 -5.22 -33.13 19.19
N SER A 66 -5.23 -33.45 20.49
CA SER A 66 -6.35 -34.11 21.16
C SER A 66 -7.36 -33.13 21.76
N THR A 67 -6.98 -31.86 21.92
CA THR A 67 -7.84 -30.78 22.43
C THR A 67 -7.89 -29.59 21.49
N ILE A 68 -8.95 -28.78 21.63
CA ILE A 68 -9.10 -27.53 20.87
C ILE A 68 -7.94 -26.57 21.18
N ALA A 69 -7.57 -26.45 22.46
CA ALA A 69 -6.53 -25.53 22.91
C ALA A 69 -5.16 -25.89 22.30
N ASP A 70 -4.78 -27.17 22.33
CA ASP A 70 -3.51 -27.63 21.75
C ASP A 70 -3.49 -27.43 20.24
N ARG A 71 -4.61 -27.72 19.56
CA ARG A 71 -4.72 -27.48 18.11
C ARG A 71 -4.56 -26.00 17.78
N GLN A 72 -5.24 -25.13 18.52
CA GLN A 72 -5.17 -23.68 18.29
C GLN A 72 -3.76 -23.14 18.56
N ALA A 73 -3.09 -23.60 19.62
CA ALA A 73 -1.72 -23.24 19.91
C ALA A 73 -0.76 -23.69 18.79
N ALA A 74 -0.90 -24.93 18.29
CA ALA A 74 -0.10 -25.44 17.19
C ALA A 74 -0.35 -24.68 15.88
N LEU A 75 -1.60 -24.38 15.55
CA LEU A 75 -1.94 -23.55 14.37
C LEU A 75 -1.40 -22.12 14.51
N GLN A 76 -1.41 -21.55 15.72
CA GLN A 76 -0.82 -20.24 15.99
C GLN A 76 0.70 -20.26 15.81
N SER A 77 1.39 -21.29 16.30
CA SER A 77 2.82 -21.51 16.07
C SER A 77 3.12 -21.63 14.57
N ALA A 78 2.29 -22.36 13.81
CA ALA A 78 2.45 -22.46 12.36
C ALA A 78 2.30 -21.09 11.66
N ILE A 79 1.34 -20.25 12.09
CA ILE A 79 1.18 -18.88 11.58
C ILE A 79 2.44 -18.04 11.87
N GLU A 80 3.01 -18.15 13.07
CA GLU A 80 4.23 -17.44 13.45
C GLU A 80 5.43 -17.86 12.58
N HIS A 81 5.65 -19.15 12.40
CA HIS A 81 6.72 -19.64 11.51
C HIS A 81 6.50 -19.24 10.05
N ALA A 82 5.26 -19.24 9.56
CA ALA A 82 4.95 -18.75 8.23
C ALA A 82 5.28 -17.27 8.05
N ASN A 83 5.08 -16.44 9.08
CA ASN A 83 5.46 -15.03 9.06
C ASN A 83 6.99 -14.85 9.00
N PHE A 84 7.76 -15.63 9.77
CA PHE A 84 9.22 -15.62 9.67
C PHE A 84 9.70 -16.05 8.27
N ILE A 85 9.11 -17.10 7.69
CA ILE A 85 9.41 -17.53 6.31
C ILE A 85 9.21 -16.35 5.33
N LEU A 86 8.06 -15.68 5.38
CA LEU A 86 7.72 -14.54 4.51
C LEU A 86 8.72 -13.37 4.64
N GLU A 87 9.13 -13.05 5.86
CA GLU A 87 10.11 -11.99 6.12
C GLU A 87 11.44 -12.31 5.44
N TYR A 88 11.94 -13.53 5.62
CA TYR A 88 13.21 -13.95 5.03
C TYR A 88 13.14 -14.15 3.52
N VAL A 89 11.97 -14.46 2.94
CA VAL A 89 11.79 -14.48 1.47
C VAL A 89 11.99 -13.08 0.89
N ARG A 90 11.40 -12.04 1.51
CA ARG A 90 11.58 -10.65 1.08
C ARG A 90 13.02 -10.18 1.19
N ILE A 91 13.75 -10.63 2.21
CA ILE A 91 15.19 -10.34 2.34
C ILE A 91 15.99 -11.08 1.26
N GLY A 92 15.64 -12.35 1.00
CA GLY A 92 16.27 -13.19 -0.02
C GLY A 92 16.18 -12.58 -1.43
N SER A 93 15.00 -12.12 -1.84
CA SER A 93 14.78 -11.54 -3.18
C SER A 93 15.56 -10.24 -3.42
N VAL A 94 15.88 -9.48 -2.37
CA VAL A 94 16.69 -8.25 -2.47
C VAL A 94 18.19 -8.56 -2.45
N THR A 95 18.60 -9.59 -1.71
CA THR A 95 20.02 -9.86 -1.42
C THR A 95 20.65 -10.91 -2.33
N MET A 96 19.83 -11.75 -2.95
CA MET A 96 20.24 -12.88 -3.76
C MET A 96 19.60 -12.72 -5.15
N ASN A 97 20.42 -12.45 -6.16
CA ASN A 97 19.97 -12.12 -7.53
C ASN A 97 19.45 -13.35 -8.31
N PHE A 98 18.60 -14.17 -7.68
CA PHE A 98 18.04 -15.40 -8.24
C PHE A 98 16.75 -15.15 -9.01
N THR A 99 16.40 -16.11 -9.88
CA THR A 99 15.11 -16.18 -10.56
C THR A 99 13.96 -16.17 -9.55
N SER A 100 12.85 -15.53 -9.91
CA SER A 100 11.63 -15.45 -9.09
C SER A 100 11.16 -16.82 -8.60
N TRP A 101 10.93 -16.96 -7.29
CA TRP A 101 10.33 -18.14 -6.65
C TRP A 101 8.82 -17.98 -6.49
N SER A 102 8.13 -17.80 -7.61
CA SER A 102 6.71 -17.47 -7.62
C SER A 102 5.84 -18.51 -6.94
N SER A 103 6.10 -19.79 -7.15
CA SER A 103 5.36 -20.88 -6.52
C SER A 103 5.63 -20.92 -5.03
N TYR A 104 6.88 -20.75 -4.59
CA TYR A 104 7.22 -20.70 -3.16
C TYR A 104 6.50 -19.53 -2.45
N GLU A 105 6.58 -18.33 -3.02
CA GLU A 105 5.96 -17.12 -2.47
C GLU A 105 4.44 -17.22 -2.40
N SER A 106 3.80 -17.71 -3.47
CA SER A 106 2.34 -17.88 -3.50
C SER A 106 1.88 -18.89 -2.46
N PHE A 107 2.53 -20.05 -2.38
CA PHE A 107 2.15 -21.09 -1.42
C PHE A 107 2.23 -20.61 0.02
N ILE A 108 3.32 -19.95 0.41
CA ILE A 108 3.46 -19.42 1.77
C ILE A 108 2.49 -18.27 2.03
N THR A 109 2.29 -17.37 1.07
CA THR A 109 1.36 -16.23 1.22
C THR A 109 -0.08 -16.71 1.36
N ASP A 110 -0.53 -17.62 0.51
CA ASP A 110 -1.89 -18.14 0.55
C ASP A 110 -2.10 -19.09 1.73
N GLY A 111 -1.08 -19.88 2.04
CA GLY A 111 -1.03 -20.77 3.19
C GLY A 111 -1.16 -20.06 4.53
N SER A 112 -0.30 -19.05 4.75
CA SER A 112 -0.33 -18.24 5.98
C SER A 112 -1.69 -17.57 6.20
N ARG A 113 -2.29 -17.03 5.13
CA ARG A 113 -3.64 -16.44 5.17
C ARG A 113 -4.70 -17.47 5.51
N TYR A 114 -4.61 -18.67 4.94
CA TYR A 114 -5.59 -19.72 5.18
C TYR A 114 -5.58 -20.18 6.64
N LEU A 115 -4.42 -20.36 7.27
CA LEU A 115 -4.29 -20.93 8.63
C LEU A 115 -5.05 -20.15 9.72
N ALA A 116 -5.29 -18.85 9.54
CA ALA A 116 -6.09 -18.06 10.47
C ALA A 116 -7.54 -18.58 10.60
N TYR A 117 -8.08 -19.19 9.55
CA TYR A 117 -9.42 -19.75 9.55
C TYR A 117 -9.57 -20.96 10.51
N PRO A 118 -8.85 -22.09 10.31
CA PRO A 118 -8.94 -23.22 11.25
C PRO A 118 -8.45 -22.87 12.66
N ALA A 119 -7.56 -21.88 12.82
CA ALA A 119 -7.15 -21.40 14.14
C ALA A 119 -8.29 -20.70 14.91
N SER A 120 -9.20 -20.03 14.19
CA SER A 120 -10.36 -19.35 14.79
C SER A 120 -11.52 -20.26 15.15
N GLU A 121 -11.54 -21.50 14.62
CA GLU A 121 -12.63 -22.44 14.80
C GLU A 121 -12.71 -22.96 16.25
N LYS A 122 -13.93 -22.97 16.78
CA LYS A 122 -14.24 -23.47 18.14
C LYS A 122 -14.61 -24.96 18.15
N GLY A 123 -14.79 -25.58 16.99
CA GLY A 123 -15.11 -27.00 16.86
C GLY A 123 -13.92 -27.89 17.25
N MET A 124 -14.17 -29.09 17.76
CA MET A 124 -13.11 -30.00 18.24
C MET A 124 -12.32 -30.67 17.11
N SER A 125 -12.91 -30.84 15.93
CA SER A 125 -12.25 -31.42 14.76
C SER A 125 -12.09 -30.41 13.64
N LEU A 126 -11.00 -30.54 12.89
CA LEU A 126 -10.85 -29.88 11.59
C LEU A 126 -11.84 -30.52 10.61
N ASN A 127 -12.47 -29.70 9.76
CA ASN A 127 -13.31 -30.23 8.69
C ASN A 127 -12.42 -30.85 7.58
N PRO A 128 -12.98 -31.69 6.69
CA PRO A 128 -12.20 -32.37 5.65
C PRO A 128 -11.38 -31.43 4.75
N ASP A 129 -11.92 -30.26 4.41
CA ASP A 129 -11.20 -29.26 3.61
C ASP A 129 -10.02 -28.67 4.40
N GLN A 130 -10.19 -28.31 5.67
CA GLN A 130 -9.11 -27.82 6.53
C GLN A 130 -7.99 -28.86 6.68
N LEU A 131 -8.36 -30.14 6.83
CA LEU A 131 -7.39 -31.24 6.86
C LEU A 131 -6.61 -31.32 5.54
N GLU A 132 -7.30 -31.24 4.40
CA GLU A 132 -6.67 -31.29 3.08
C GLU A 132 -5.73 -30.09 2.87
N GLN A 133 -6.16 -28.87 3.19
CA GLN A 133 -5.30 -27.67 3.04
C GLN A 133 -4.07 -27.73 3.96
N ILE A 134 -4.22 -28.17 5.21
CA ILE A 134 -3.08 -28.35 6.12
C ILE A 134 -2.14 -29.45 5.59
N GLN A 135 -2.66 -30.53 5.03
CA GLN A 135 -1.83 -31.56 4.39
C GLN A 135 -1.06 -31.04 3.17
N ARG A 136 -1.68 -30.20 2.33
CA ARG A 136 -1.00 -29.54 1.20
C ARG A 136 0.16 -28.66 1.68
N LEU A 137 -0.05 -27.89 2.74
CA LEU A 137 1.00 -27.06 3.35
C LEU A 137 2.17 -27.89 3.89
N ARG A 138 1.88 -29.05 4.48
CA ARG A 138 2.92 -29.99 4.92
C ARG A 138 3.67 -30.61 3.75
N THR A 139 2.96 -31.03 2.70
CA THR A 139 3.57 -31.54 1.47
C THR A 139 4.49 -30.49 0.86
N PHE A 140 4.03 -29.24 0.75
CA PHE A 140 4.86 -28.11 0.34
C PHE A 140 6.14 -28.01 1.17
N ALA A 141 6.03 -27.94 2.50
CA ALA A 141 7.18 -27.79 3.39
C ALA A 141 8.19 -28.93 3.19
N ARG A 142 7.69 -30.17 3.11
CA ARG A 142 8.51 -31.38 2.91
C ARG A 142 9.16 -31.47 1.55
N THR A 143 8.51 -30.95 0.51
CA THR A 143 9.09 -30.86 -0.83
C THR A 143 10.25 -29.88 -0.85
N VAL A 144 10.13 -28.72 -0.21
CA VAL A 144 11.16 -27.67 -0.25
C VAL A 144 12.35 -27.96 0.65
N LEU A 145 12.14 -28.53 1.84
CA LEU A 145 13.20 -28.76 2.84
C LEU A 145 14.48 -29.41 2.28
N PRO A 146 14.41 -30.49 1.46
CA PRO A 146 15.59 -31.08 0.83
C PRO A 146 16.36 -30.11 -0.08
N TYR A 147 15.68 -29.23 -0.82
CA TYR A 147 16.33 -28.26 -1.69
C TYR A 147 17.04 -27.18 -0.88
N LEU A 148 16.42 -26.69 0.20
CA LEU A 148 17.06 -25.71 1.11
C LEU A 148 18.30 -26.30 1.77
N GLU A 149 18.25 -27.56 2.22
CA GLU A 149 19.43 -28.23 2.78
C GLU A 149 20.53 -28.46 1.73
N GLN A 150 20.16 -28.75 0.47
CA GLN A 150 21.12 -28.85 -0.63
C GLN A 150 21.75 -27.49 -0.95
N MET A 151 20.96 -26.42 -1.03
CA MET A 151 21.47 -25.05 -1.21
C MET A 151 22.43 -24.68 -0.08
N ARG A 152 22.08 -24.98 1.17
CA ARG A 152 22.93 -24.70 2.34
C ARG A 152 24.28 -25.40 2.24
N LYS A 153 24.30 -26.68 1.86
CA LYS A 153 25.53 -27.47 1.70
C LYS A 153 26.38 -26.93 0.55
N LYS A 154 25.76 -26.71 -0.62
CA LYS A 154 26.45 -26.24 -1.83
C LYS A 154 26.90 -24.79 -1.77
N ALA A 155 26.29 -23.96 -0.92
CA ALA A 155 26.67 -22.56 -0.78
C ALA A 155 28.10 -22.40 -0.23
N VAL A 156 28.63 -23.40 0.48
CA VAL A 156 30.01 -23.41 1.02
C VAL A 156 31.02 -23.86 -0.03
N ASP A 157 30.69 -24.90 -0.80
CA ASP A 157 31.66 -25.69 -1.57
C ASP A 157 31.46 -25.63 -3.09
N SER A 158 30.46 -24.90 -3.60
CA SER A 158 30.07 -24.92 -5.02
C SER A 158 29.85 -23.53 -5.63
N SER A 159 29.75 -23.49 -6.96
CA SER A 159 29.50 -22.26 -7.72
C SER A 159 28.05 -21.79 -7.60
N LEU A 160 27.82 -20.50 -7.85
CA LEU A 160 26.46 -19.91 -7.89
C LEU A 160 25.54 -20.60 -8.92
N SER A 161 26.11 -21.19 -9.98
CA SER A 161 25.37 -21.98 -10.97
C SER A 161 24.67 -23.19 -10.35
N ASP A 162 25.31 -23.86 -9.39
CA ASP A 162 24.74 -25.04 -8.74
C ASP A 162 23.56 -24.66 -7.86
N ILE A 163 23.65 -23.51 -7.17
CA ILE A 163 22.54 -22.96 -6.39
C ILE A 163 21.37 -22.59 -7.30
N GLN A 164 21.65 -21.99 -8.46
CA GLN A 164 20.63 -21.64 -9.43
C GLN A 164 19.95 -22.88 -10.03
N GLN A 165 20.69 -23.96 -10.25
CA GLN A 165 20.11 -25.23 -10.67
C GLN A 165 19.18 -25.81 -9.60
N ILE A 166 19.63 -25.90 -8.34
CA ILE A 166 18.78 -26.37 -7.22
C ILE A 166 17.52 -25.51 -7.08
N SER A 167 17.66 -24.20 -7.26
CA SER A 167 16.54 -23.26 -7.25
C SER A 167 15.53 -23.54 -8.36
N THR A 168 16.00 -23.87 -9.57
CA THR A 168 15.14 -24.18 -10.71
C THR A 168 14.41 -25.49 -10.49
N GLU A 169 15.11 -26.53 -10.01
CA GLU A 169 14.53 -27.83 -9.67
C GLU A 169 13.49 -27.71 -8.54
N MET A 170 13.74 -26.83 -7.56
CA MET A 170 12.78 -26.53 -6.49
C MET A 170 11.49 -25.89 -7.04
N GLU A 171 11.61 -24.86 -7.87
CA GLU A 171 10.43 -24.20 -8.47
C GLU A 171 9.65 -25.17 -9.37
N GLU A 172 10.35 -26.01 -10.15
CA GLU A 172 9.72 -27.06 -10.96
C GLU A 172 8.94 -28.04 -10.07
N ALA A 173 9.56 -28.55 -8.99
CA ALA A 173 8.88 -29.44 -8.05
C ALA A 173 7.65 -28.78 -7.39
N LEU A 174 7.76 -27.49 -7.04
CA LEU A 174 6.66 -26.72 -6.45
C LEU A 174 5.53 -26.45 -7.43
N SER A 175 5.84 -26.25 -8.71
CA SER A 175 4.83 -26.00 -9.75
C SER A 175 3.89 -27.20 -9.99
N GLN A 176 4.32 -28.39 -9.58
CA GLN A 176 3.52 -29.62 -9.67
C GLN A 176 2.61 -29.85 -8.45
N LEU A 177 2.75 -29.03 -7.40
CA LEU A 177 1.92 -29.16 -6.20
C LEU A 177 0.58 -28.46 -6.39
N ASP A 178 -0.47 -29.08 -5.85
CA ASP A 178 -1.78 -28.45 -5.77
C ASP A 178 -1.73 -27.23 -4.85
N SER A 179 -2.10 -26.07 -5.37
CA SER A 179 -2.15 -24.81 -4.61
C SER A 179 -3.04 -24.92 -3.38
N VAL A 180 -2.77 -24.10 -2.36
CA VAL A 180 -3.72 -23.90 -1.25
C VAL A 180 -4.97 -23.23 -1.80
N PHE A 181 -6.14 -23.88 -1.65
CA PHE A 181 -7.40 -23.34 -2.17
C PHE A 181 -7.95 -22.26 -1.24
N THR A 182 -7.59 -21.02 -1.52
CA THR A 182 -8.19 -19.83 -0.88
C THR A 182 -9.38 -19.30 -1.69
N SER A 183 -9.35 -19.42 -3.02
CA SER A 183 -10.43 -18.99 -3.92
C SER A 183 -11.53 -20.05 -4.04
N GLY A 184 -12.79 -19.67 -3.84
CA GLY A 184 -13.96 -20.55 -4.02
C GLY A 184 -14.36 -21.38 -2.80
N ASN A 185 -13.55 -21.43 -1.75
CA ASN A 185 -13.93 -22.05 -0.48
C ASN A 185 -14.95 -21.16 0.25
N LYS A 186 -16.24 -21.53 0.19
CA LYS A 186 -17.33 -20.71 0.74
C LYS A 186 -17.14 -20.41 2.22
N ALA A 187 -16.71 -21.38 3.02
CA ALA A 187 -16.59 -21.22 4.47
C ALA A 187 -15.39 -20.34 4.85
N PHE A 188 -14.25 -20.51 4.16
CA PHE A 188 -13.11 -19.60 4.29
C PHE A 188 -13.46 -18.17 3.85
N ASN A 189 -14.17 -18.01 2.73
CA ASN A 189 -14.62 -16.70 2.25
C ASN A 189 -15.61 -16.05 3.23
N GLU A 190 -16.50 -16.84 3.84
CA GLU A 190 -17.41 -16.37 4.88
C GLU A 190 -16.65 -15.96 6.16
N PHE A 191 -15.62 -16.71 6.56
CA PHE A 191 -14.70 -16.29 7.62
C PHE A 191 -14.02 -14.95 7.31
N LEU A 192 -13.45 -14.79 6.11
CA LEU A 192 -12.83 -13.53 5.69
C LEU A 192 -13.83 -12.38 5.64
N TYR A 193 -15.04 -12.64 5.16
CA TYR A 193 -16.14 -11.68 5.13
C TYR A 193 -16.57 -11.30 6.55
N ASN A 194 -16.67 -12.24 7.47
CA ASN A 194 -17.03 -11.94 8.86
C ASN A 194 -15.94 -11.12 9.57
N GLN A 195 -14.68 -11.28 9.18
CA GLN A 195 -13.60 -10.40 9.63
C GLN A 195 -13.70 -8.99 9.01
N ASN A 196 -14.15 -8.88 7.76
CA ASN A 196 -14.24 -7.62 7.01
C ASN A 196 -15.57 -7.55 6.22
N PRO A 197 -16.72 -7.33 6.90
CA PRO A 197 -18.02 -7.45 6.26
C PRO A 197 -18.17 -6.40 5.16
N TYR A 198 -18.49 -6.84 3.95
CA TYR A 198 -18.88 -5.93 2.89
C TYR A 198 -20.26 -5.36 3.23
N ILE A 199 -20.30 -4.12 3.68
CA ILE A 199 -21.54 -3.39 3.88
C ILE A 199 -21.80 -2.63 2.58
N PRO A 200 -22.67 -3.11 1.67
CA PRO A 200 -22.97 -2.38 0.46
C PRO A 200 -23.52 -1.01 0.84
N LEU A 201 -22.84 0.04 0.36
CA LEU A 201 -23.28 1.40 0.61
C LEU A 201 -24.66 1.59 -0.04
N LYS A 202 -25.64 1.99 0.77
CA LYS A 202 -26.98 2.31 0.27
C LYS A 202 -26.87 3.47 -0.74
N PRO A 203 -27.52 3.36 -1.92
CA PRO A 203 -27.42 4.40 -2.93
C PRO A 203 -27.90 5.77 -2.42
N GLY A 204 -27.20 6.83 -2.80
CA GLY A 204 -27.59 8.22 -2.53
C GLY A 204 -27.61 8.61 -1.04
N THR A 205 -26.91 7.88 -0.18
CA THR A 205 -26.86 8.17 1.26
C THR A 205 -26.08 9.42 1.61
N VAL A 206 -25.04 9.76 0.83
CA VAL A 206 -24.12 10.86 1.16
C VAL A 206 -24.83 12.22 1.18
N PHE A 207 -25.77 12.44 0.26
CA PHE A 207 -26.52 13.69 0.14
C PHE A 207 -28.01 13.52 0.45
N ALA A 208 -28.36 12.48 1.20
CA ALA A 208 -29.75 12.21 1.56
C ALA A 208 -30.36 13.40 2.32
N GLY A 209 -31.50 13.89 1.84
CA GLY A 209 -32.21 15.02 2.45
C GLY A 209 -31.70 16.41 2.04
N GLU A 210 -30.66 16.51 1.21
CA GLU A 210 -30.24 17.80 0.65
C GLU A 210 -31.14 18.24 -0.51
N THR A 211 -31.21 19.56 -0.73
CA THR A 211 -31.94 20.13 -1.87
C THR A 211 -31.25 19.78 -3.19
N THR A 212 -32.03 19.32 -4.16
CA THR A 212 -31.53 19.01 -5.50
C THR A 212 -31.72 20.19 -6.46
N TYR A 213 -30.77 20.37 -7.38
CA TYR A 213 -30.77 21.44 -8.36
C TYR A 213 -31.17 20.94 -9.75
N LYS A 214 -31.71 21.84 -10.58
CA LYS A 214 -31.95 21.58 -12.00
C LYS A 214 -30.62 21.54 -12.77
N ALA A 215 -30.62 20.85 -13.91
CA ALA A 215 -29.46 20.75 -14.80
C ALA A 215 -28.82 22.10 -15.16
N THR A 216 -29.64 23.15 -15.38
CA THR A 216 -29.15 24.50 -15.71
C THR A 216 -28.44 25.17 -14.54
N GLU A 217 -28.89 24.92 -13.31
CA GLU A 217 -28.26 25.44 -12.08
C GLU A 217 -26.96 24.70 -11.78
N LEU A 218 -26.94 23.38 -11.98
CA LEU A 218 -25.73 22.56 -11.88
C LEU A 218 -24.68 22.96 -12.92
N ALA A 219 -25.09 23.23 -14.16
CA ALA A 219 -24.20 23.73 -15.20
C ALA A 219 -23.59 25.10 -14.82
N ALA A 220 -24.37 26.00 -14.22
CA ALA A 220 -23.86 27.27 -13.71
C ALA A 220 -22.85 27.06 -12.58
N LYS A 221 -23.13 26.18 -11.61
CA LYS A 221 -22.20 25.81 -10.54
C LYS A 221 -20.89 25.21 -11.06
N ALA A 222 -20.98 24.28 -12.02
CA ALA A 222 -19.81 23.70 -12.67
C ALA A 222 -18.96 24.78 -13.37
N LYS A 223 -19.60 25.72 -14.07
CA LYS A 223 -18.91 26.83 -14.73
C LYS A 223 -18.22 27.78 -13.74
N ILE A 224 -18.87 28.11 -12.63
CA ILE A 224 -18.29 28.92 -11.55
C ILE A 224 -17.05 28.23 -10.97
N PHE A 225 -17.17 26.94 -10.65
CA PHE A 225 -16.08 26.16 -10.10
C PHE A 225 -14.87 26.09 -11.04
N MET A 226 -15.11 25.78 -12.31
CA MET A 226 -14.04 25.62 -13.31
C MET A 226 -13.39 26.96 -13.68
N GLY A 227 -14.15 28.06 -13.61
CA GLY A 227 -13.66 29.42 -13.86
C GLY A 227 -12.81 29.52 -15.13
N GLU A 228 -11.59 30.06 -15.00
CA GLU A 228 -10.68 30.24 -16.13
C GLU A 228 -10.28 28.95 -16.86
N ALA A 229 -10.37 27.77 -16.25
CA ALA A 229 -10.09 26.53 -16.96
C ALA A 229 -11.12 26.21 -18.07
N TRP A 230 -12.29 26.84 -18.01
CA TRP A 230 -13.32 26.81 -19.05
C TRP A 230 -13.44 28.14 -19.81
N ASN A 231 -13.21 29.28 -19.17
CA ASN A 231 -13.47 30.60 -19.76
C ASN A 231 -12.31 31.20 -20.62
N LYS A 232 -11.45 30.37 -21.25
CA LYS A 232 -10.26 30.83 -22.01
C LYS A 232 -10.45 31.02 -23.53
N GLY A 233 -11.67 30.91 -24.06
CA GLY A 233 -11.95 30.94 -25.51
C GLY A 233 -12.77 32.15 -25.99
N VAL A 234 -12.62 32.50 -27.27
CA VAL A 234 -13.44 33.53 -27.94
C VAL A 234 -14.68 32.86 -28.53
N GLY A 235 -15.89 33.34 -28.18
CA GLY A 235 -17.16 32.84 -28.73
C GLY A 235 -18.18 32.36 -27.69
N LYS A 236 -19.40 32.02 -28.13
CA LYS A 236 -20.43 31.43 -27.25
C LYS A 236 -20.05 29.98 -26.93
N GLN A 237 -19.84 29.69 -25.65
CA GLN A 237 -19.53 28.35 -25.16
C GLN A 237 -20.75 27.74 -24.45
N ILE A 238 -20.98 26.45 -24.67
CA ILE A 238 -22.11 25.70 -24.11
C ILE A 238 -21.58 24.64 -23.14
N VAL A 239 -22.26 24.48 -22.01
CA VAL A 239 -21.98 23.40 -21.06
C VAL A 239 -22.90 22.23 -21.43
N HIS A 240 -22.33 21.09 -21.85
CA HIS A 240 -23.11 19.87 -22.04
C HIS A 240 -23.16 19.05 -20.75
N MET A 241 -24.25 18.32 -20.59
CA MET A 241 -24.50 17.41 -19.48
C MET A 241 -24.59 15.98 -20.01
N SER A 242 -23.95 15.06 -19.30
CA SER A 242 -24.10 13.61 -19.49
C SER A 242 -24.25 12.90 -18.15
N SER A 243 -24.75 11.66 -18.17
CA SER A 243 -24.74 10.79 -16.99
C SER A 243 -23.28 10.58 -16.53
N GLY A 244 -22.99 10.87 -15.27
CA GLY A 244 -21.66 10.67 -14.68
C GLY A 244 -21.58 9.36 -13.88
N GLY A 245 -20.36 8.94 -13.57
CA GLY A 245 -20.11 7.74 -12.74
C GLY A 245 -19.04 7.99 -11.67
N ILE A 246 -19.37 7.66 -10.42
CA ILE A 246 -18.42 7.72 -9.29
C ILE A 246 -18.60 6.52 -8.32
N GLY A 247 -19.74 6.40 -7.67
CA GLY A 247 -20.05 5.37 -6.67
C GLY A 247 -21.54 5.44 -6.28
N PRO A 248 -22.17 4.31 -5.92
CA PRO A 248 -23.60 4.27 -5.62
C PRO A 248 -23.99 5.19 -4.45
N GLU A 249 -23.13 5.36 -3.46
CA GLU A 249 -23.38 6.17 -2.25
C GLU A 249 -23.67 7.65 -2.54
N PHE A 250 -23.20 8.16 -3.68
CA PHE A 250 -23.42 9.53 -4.11
C PHE A 250 -24.75 9.72 -4.87
N GLY A 251 -25.44 8.63 -5.21
CA GLY A 251 -26.67 8.66 -5.99
C GLY A 251 -26.42 9.07 -7.44
N GLU A 252 -27.39 9.76 -8.04
CA GLU A 252 -27.25 10.31 -9.39
C GLU A 252 -26.27 11.49 -9.42
N VAL A 253 -25.29 11.40 -10.32
CA VAL A 253 -24.28 12.45 -10.57
C VAL A 253 -24.28 12.83 -12.05
N MET A 254 -23.86 14.06 -12.35
CA MET A 254 -23.84 14.61 -13.69
C MET A 254 -22.44 15.07 -14.06
N ASP A 255 -22.02 14.69 -15.27
CA ASP A 255 -20.77 15.14 -15.88
C ASP A 255 -21.04 16.36 -16.76
N PHE A 256 -20.22 17.39 -16.58
CA PHE A 256 -20.28 18.64 -17.33
C PHE A 256 -18.99 18.87 -18.10
N ASN A 257 -19.11 19.19 -19.39
CA ASN A 257 -17.98 19.56 -20.24
C ASN A 257 -18.31 20.80 -21.08
N LEU A 258 -17.27 21.44 -21.63
CA LEU A 258 -17.42 22.66 -22.40
C LEU A 258 -17.21 22.41 -23.90
N SER A 259 -18.11 22.97 -24.72
CA SER A 259 -18.05 22.94 -26.17
C SER A 259 -18.32 24.30 -26.80
N ASP A 260 -18.07 24.41 -28.11
CA ASP A 260 -18.54 25.51 -28.93
C ASP A 260 -19.99 25.28 -29.42
N THR A 261 -20.52 26.23 -30.19
CA THR A 261 -21.87 26.13 -30.77
C THR A 261 -22.04 24.96 -31.75
N ASP A 262 -20.95 24.41 -32.26
CA ASP A 262 -20.94 23.28 -33.19
C ASP A 262 -20.79 21.93 -32.45
N GLY A 263 -20.78 21.95 -31.12
CA GLY A 263 -20.65 20.77 -30.27
C GLY A 263 -19.23 20.22 -30.17
N LYS A 264 -18.21 20.93 -30.65
CA LYS A 264 -16.82 20.50 -30.53
C LYS A 264 -16.29 20.85 -29.14
N PRO A 265 -15.58 19.94 -28.45
CA PRO A 265 -15.01 20.22 -27.14
C PRO A 265 -14.03 21.40 -27.18
N THR A 266 -14.26 22.40 -26.34
CA THR A 266 -13.39 23.58 -26.18
C THR A 266 -12.52 23.51 -24.92
N SER A 267 -12.76 22.51 -24.07
CA SER A 267 -11.93 22.20 -22.92
C SER A 267 -11.71 20.68 -22.81
N SER A 268 -10.52 20.30 -22.33
CA SER A 268 -10.24 18.90 -21.98
C SER A 268 -10.83 18.49 -20.64
N TYR A 269 -11.41 19.39 -19.86
CA TYR A 269 -11.89 19.07 -18.51
C TYR A 269 -13.35 18.64 -18.49
N ILE A 270 -13.62 17.63 -17.66
CA ILE A 270 -14.96 17.18 -17.27
C ILE A 270 -15.10 17.40 -15.77
N ALA A 271 -16.15 18.09 -15.33
CA ALA A 271 -16.49 18.27 -13.93
C ALA A 271 -17.71 17.41 -13.57
N THR A 272 -17.58 16.59 -12.54
CA THR A 272 -18.65 15.71 -12.04
C THR A 272 -19.26 16.32 -10.78
N LEU A 273 -20.56 16.60 -10.81
CA LEU A 273 -21.31 17.17 -9.70
C LEU A 273 -22.42 16.22 -9.22
N SER A 274 -22.72 16.24 -7.93
CA SER A 274 -23.93 15.61 -7.38
C SER A 274 -25.18 16.39 -7.74
N LYS A 275 -26.37 15.77 -7.64
CA LYS A 275 -27.65 16.49 -7.76
C LYS A 275 -27.82 17.65 -6.76
N SER A 276 -27.15 17.58 -5.62
CA SER A 276 -27.12 18.66 -4.62
C SER A 276 -26.10 19.76 -4.94
N GLY A 277 -25.42 19.69 -6.09
CA GLY A 277 -24.53 20.73 -6.58
C GLY A 277 -23.13 20.71 -5.97
N HIS A 278 -22.74 19.63 -5.31
CA HIS A 278 -21.37 19.44 -4.82
C HIS A 278 -20.47 18.99 -5.96
N VAL A 279 -19.32 19.65 -6.14
CA VAL A 279 -18.31 19.21 -7.10
C VAL A 279 -17.54 18.04 -6.49
N LEU A 280 -17.73 16.86 -7.04
CA LEU A 280 -17.11 15.63 -6.53
C LEU A 280 -15.75 15.39 -7.17
N GLN A 281 -15.63 15.70 -8.46
CA GLN A 281 -14.43 15.40 -9.23
C GLN A 281 -14.25 16.34 -10.42
N VAL A 282 -12.99 16.56 -10.80
CA VAL A 282 -12.63 17.05 -12.13
C VAL A 282 -11.59 16.12 -12.73
N ARG A 283 -11.78 15.75 -13.99
CA ARG A 283 -10.85 14.91 -14.74
C ARG A 283 -10.50 15.60 -16.05
N ARG A 284 -9.26 15.44 -16.49
CA ARG A 284 -8.84 15.82 -17.84
C ARG A 284 -8.98 14.63 -18.80
N LYS A 285 -9.64 14.85 -19.94
CA LYS A 285 -9.77 13.93 -21.06
C LYS A 285 -8.53 14.04 -21.96
N GLY A 286 -7.92 12.89 -22.26
CA GLY A 286 -6.72 12.78 -23.11
C GLY A 286 -5.40 12.94 -22.34
N SER A 287 -4.29 12.62 -23.00
CA SER A 287 -2.94 12.77 -22.45
C SER A 287 -2.41 14.19 -22.64
N ILE A 288 -1.53 14.62 -21.74
CA ILE A 288 -0.73 15.84 -21.93
C ILE A 288 0.41 15.46 -22.87
N SER A 289 0.48 16.08 -24.06
CA SER A 289 1.53 15.77 -25.04
C SER A 289 2.91 16.02 -24.43
N GLU A 290 3.75 14.99 -24.44
CA GLU A 290 5.14 15.07 -23.94
C GLU A 290 6.04 15.94 -24.83
N LYS A 291 5.60 16.25 -26.06
CA LYS A 291 6.36 16.90 -27.13
C LYS A 291 6.11 18.42 -27.27
N GLY A 292 5.63 19.08 -26.22
CA GLY A 292 5.52 20.55 -26.19
C GLY A 292 6.74 21.18 -25.51
N ASP A 293 7.42 22.08 -26.21
CA ASP A 293 8.53 22.93 -25.74
C ASP A 293 8.07 23.93 -24.66
N VAL A 294 7.70 23.43 -23.48
CA VAL A 294 7.44 24.28 -22.31
C VAL A 294 8.14 23.68 -21.10
N GLU A 295 9.37 24.12 -20.89
CA GLU A 295 10.09 24.06 -19.62
C GLU A 295 9.55 25.16 -18.70
N GLN A 296 8.30 25.01 -18.23
CA GLN A 296 7.81 25.82 -17.13
C GLN A 296 7.44 24.89 -15.99
N SER A 297 8.48 24.24 -15.44
CA SER A 297 8.36 23.48 -14.20
C SER A 297 7.76 24.41 -13.15
N MET A 298 6.47 24.22 -12.84
CA MET A 298 5.85 24.99 -11.76
C MET A 298 6.54 24.63 -10.45
N ASP A 299 6.90 25.65 -9.69
CA ASP A 299 7.34 25.46 -8.32
C ASP A 299 6.15 24.97 -7.48
N LEU A 300 6.43 24.14 -6.47
CA LEU A 300 5.43 23.62 -5.54
C LEU A 300 4.59 24.75 -4.92
N LYS A 301 5.20 25.92 -4.68
CA LYS A 301 4.49 27.09 -4.16
C LYS A 301 3.39 27.56 -5.11
N GLN A 302 3.69 27.64 -6.41
CA GLN A 302 2.73 28.06 -7.43
C GLN A 302 1.58 27.07 -7.57
N VAL A 303 1.86 25.77 -7.50
CA VAL A 303 0.82 24.73 -7.57
C VAL A 303 -0.10 24.80 -6.35
N VAL A 304 0.44 25.08 -5.16
CA VAL A 304 -0.37 25.29 -3.95
C VAL A 304 -1.26 26.51 -4.09
N GLU A 305 -0.74 27.65 -4.58
CA GLU A 305 -1.55 28.87 -4.79
C GLU A 305 -2.71 28.64 -5.78
N VAL A 306 -2.47 27.89 -6.85
CA VAL A 306 -3.52 27.48 -7.80
C VAL A 306 -4.55 26.59 -7.11
N ALA A 307 -4.11 25.56 -6.37
CA ALA A 307 -5.01 24.67 -5.66
C ALA A 307 -5.85 25.41 -4.60
N ASP A 308 -5.27 26.34 -3.86
CA ASP A 308 -5.95 27.16 -2.86
C ASP A 308 -7.04 28.04 -3.50
N THR A 309 -6.76 28.60 -4.68
CA THR A 309 -7.75 29.38 -5.44
C THR A 309 -8.94 28.53 -5.86
N TRP A 310 -8.70 27.29 -6.27
CA TRP A 310 -9.78 26.37 -6.61
C TRP A 310 -10.52 25.88 -5.36
N MET A 311 -9.81 25.61 -4.27
CA MET A 311 -10.38 25.20 -2.99
C MET A 311 -11.36 26.25 -2.46
N ALA A 312 -11.02 27.54 -2.56
CA ALA A 312 -11.87 28.64 -2.14
C ALA A 312 -13.20 28.72 -2.92
N ARG A 313 -13.27 28.17 -4.14
CA ARG A 313 -14.53 28.05 -4.92
C ARG A 313 -15.28 26.76 -4.63
N TRP A 314 -14.59 25.76 -4.08
CA TRP A 314 -15.12 24.43 -3.85
C TRP A 314 -15.97 24.36 -2.57
N SER A 315 -15.45 24.89 -1.47
CA SER A 315 -16.06 24.80 -0.15
C SER A 315 -15.67 26.00 0.71
N ASP A 316 -16.60 26.41 1.58
CA ASP A 316 -16.36 27.40 2.63
C ASP A 316 -15.57 26.81 3.82
N GLU A 317 -15.47 25.48 3.93
CA GLU A 317 -14.66 24.83 4.96
C GLU A 317 -13.17 24.98 4.63
N ARG A 318 -12.42 25.59 5.55
CA ARG A 318 -10.97 25.71 5.41
C ARG A 318 -10.29 24.37 5.65
N LEU A 319 -9.79 23.75 4.58
CA LEU A 319 -8.96 22.55 4.68
C LEU A 319 -7.47 22.90 4.86
N THR A 320 -6.74 21.99 5.48
CA THR A 320 -5.29 22.10 5.70
C THR A 320 -4.55 21.17 4.75
N LEU A 321 -3.52 21.68 4.07
CA LEU A 321 -2.61 20.90 3.26
C LEU A 321 -1.70 20.04 4.15
N VAL A 322 -1.81 18.72 4.05
CA VAL A 322 -1.07 17.77 4.92
C VAL A 322 -0.07 16.89 4.18
N ALA A 323 -0.17 16.78 2.86
CA ALA A 323 0.82 16.06 2.06
C ALA A 323 1.11 16.77 0.74
N LYS A 324 2.40 16.77 0.37
CA LYS A 324 2.93 17.23 -0.92
C LYS A 324 3.84 16.14 -1.45
N GLU A 325 3.39 15.43 -2.48
CA GLU A 325 4.15 14.32 -3.06
C GLU A 325 4.47 14.62 -4.52
N ILE A 326 5.69 14.31 -4.94
CA ILE A 326 6.07 14.32 -6.36
C ILE A 326 6.26 12.86 -6.77
N LYS A 327 5.44 12.40 -7.72
CA LYS A 327 5.60 11.07 -8.33
C LYS A 327 5.69 11.25 -9.83
N GLU A 328 6.81 10.81 -10.40
CA GLU A 328 7.11 10.90 -11.83
C GLU A 328 6.90 12.33 -12.38
N THR A 329 5.86 12.52 -13.19
CA THR A 329 5.49 13.77 -13.86
C THR A 329 4.34 14.52 -13.16
N SER A 330 3.98 14.12 -11.93
CA SER A 330 2.82 14.66 -11.22
C SER A 330 3.15 15.16 -9.82
N ILE A 331 2.51 16.27 -9.46
CA ILE A 331 2.49 16.81 -8.10
C ILE A 331 1.13 16.49 -7.49
N TYR A 332 1.13 15.83 -6.32
CA TYR A 332 -0.06 15.50 -5.55
C TYR A 332 -0.14 16.39 -4.32
N LEU A 333 -1.28 17.02 -4.13
CA LEU A 333 -1.59 17.79 -2.93
C LEU A 333 -2.78 17.15 -2.23
N THR A 334 -2.63 16.85 -0.94
CA THR A 334 -3.71 16.28 -0.11
C THR A 334 -4.13 17.27 0.97
N TYR A 335 -5.40 17.65 0.94
CA TYR A 335 -6.02 18.53 1.91
C TYR A 335 -7.00 17.74 2.80
N ILE A 336 -7.03 18.06 4.09
CA ILE A 336 -7.97 17.46 5.05
C ILE A 336 -8.55 18.54 5.98
N PRO A 337 -9.74 18.35 6.55
CA PRO A 337 -10.23 19.23 7.60
C PRO A 337 -9.47 18.98 8.90
N VAL A 338 -9.22 20.08 9.62
CA VAL A 338 -8.70 20.06 10.99
C VAL A 338 -9.72 20.80 11.83
N ARG A 339 -10.44 20.05 12.69
CA ARG A 339 -11.47 20.59 13.59
C ARG A 339 -10.97 20.45 15.01
N GLU A 340 -10.90 21.56 15.75
CA GLU A 340 -10.42 21.55 17.16
C GLU A 340 -9.08 20.82 17.34
N GLN A 341 -8.14 21.02 16.40
CA GLN A 341 -6.81 20.39 16.36
C GLN A 341 -6.81 18.87 16.03
N VAL A 342 -7.97 18.27 15.76
CA VAL A 342 -8.09 16.89 15.28
C VAL A 342 -8.06 16.87 13.75
N SER A 343 -7.03 16.24 13.20
CA SER A 343 -6.91 15.98 11.76
C SER A 343 -7.84 14.84 11.33
N ILE A 344 -8.77 15.12 10.41
CA ILE A 344 -9.74 14.13 9.93
C ILE A 344 -9.27 13.56 8.60
N THR A 345 -8.33 12.61 8.66
CA THR A 345 -7.60 12.11 7.49
C THR A 345 -8.47 11.33 6.50
N GLN A 346 -9.58 10.73 6.96
CA GLN A 346 -10.53 10.07 6.06
C GLN A 346 -11.29 11.05 5.15
N MET A 347 -11.45 12.31 5.58
CA MET A 347 -12.11 13.37 4.83
C MET A 347 -11.13 14.11 3.90
N LYS A 348 -10.42 13.39 3.04
CA LYS A 348 -9.40 13.99 2.18
C LYS A 348 -9.93 14.49 0.84
N VAL A 349 -9.33 15.58 0.39
CA VAL A 349 -9.46 16.15 -0.96
C VAL A 349 -8.10 16.11 -1.64
N VAL A 350 -8.04 15.54 -2.84
CA VAL A 350 -6.79 15.30 -3.55
C VAL A 350 -6.77 16.09 -4.84
N TRP A 351 -5.67 16.81 -5.07
CA TRP A 351 -5.36 17.45 -6.33
C TRP A 351 -4.14 16.79 -6.96
N GLN A 352 -4.19 16.63 -8.27
CA GLN A 352 -3.09 16.14 -9.07
C GLN A 352 -2.81 17.14 -10.19
N PHE A 353 -1.60 17.65 -10.24
CA PHE A 353 -1.14 18.56 -11.27
C PHE A 353 -0.03 17.91 -12.09
N ASP A 354 0.02 18.28 -13.36
CA ASP A 354 1.17 18.00 -14.21
C ASP A 354 2.34 18.90 -13.82
N ARG A 355 3.49 18.30 -13.49
CA ARG A 355 4.66 19.04 -13.04
C ARG A 355 5.26 19.94 -14.13
N ARG A 356 5.17 19.53 -15.40
CA ARG A 356 5.81 20.22 -16.53
C ARG A 356 5.01 21.43 -16.99
N THR A 357 3.69 21.29 -16.98
CA THR A 357 2.76 22.31 -17.54
C THR A 357 1.99 23.06 -16.48
N GLY A 358 2.02 22.61 -15.21
CA GLY A 358 1.19 23.17 -14.14
C GLY A 358 -0.31 22.88 -14.30
N ALA A 359 -0.70 22.13 -15.33
CA ALA A 359 -2.09 21.90 -15.63
C ALA A 359 -2.70 20.88 -14.66
N LEU A 360 -3.97 21.11 -14.27
CA LEU A 360 -4.72 20.14 -13.50
C LEU A 360 -4.85 18.83 -14.29
N LYS A 361 -4.52 17.70 -13.66
CA LYS A 361 -4.79 16.35 -14.17
C LYS A 361 -6.09 15.83 -13.58
N SER A 362 -6.22 15.92 -12.26
CA SER A 362 -7.41 15.51 -11.54
C SER A 362 -7.62 16.29 -10.23
N PHE A 363 -8.88 16.40 -9.86
CA PHE A 363 -9.36 16.83 -8.55
C PHE A 363 -10.34 15.77 -8.07
N ASP A 364 -10.23 15.32 -6.82
CA ASP A 364 -11.13 14.33 -6.24
C ASP A 364 -11.46 14.67 -4.78
N ALA A 365 -12.73 14.93 -4.53
CA ALA A 365 -13.30 15.17 -3.22
C ALA A 365 -14.30 14.10 -2.77
N SER A 366 -14.38 12.97 -3.49
CA SER A 366 -15.30 11.87 -3.16
C SER A 366 -15.11 11.41 -1.70
N LYS A 367 -13.86 11.14 -1.29
CA LYS A 367 -13.53 10.69 0.08
C LYS A 367 -13.92 11.69 1.15
N TYR A 368 -13.79 12.99 0.89
CA TYR A 368 -14.29 14.02 1.78
C TYR A 368 -15.78 13.84 2.03
N PHE A 369 -16.59 13.74 0.96
CA PHE A 369 -18.04 13.61 1.07
C PHE A 369 -18.51 12.27 1.65
N THR A 370 -17.88 11.14 1.30
CA THR A 370 -18.25 9.83 1.87
C THR A 370 -18.07 9.80 3.39
N HIS A 371 -17.10 10.52 3.92
CA HIS A 371 -16.85 10.62 5.37
C HIS A 371 -17.30 11.96 5.94
N TYR A 372 -18.10 12.74 5.19
CA TYR A 372 -18.61 14.04 5.61
C TYR A 372 -19.72 13.86 6.64
N ILE A 373 -19.34 13.37 7.81
CA ILE A 373 -20.21 13.37 8.97
C ILE A 373 -20.06 14.76 9.59
N LYS A 374 -21.12 15.56 9.47
CA LYS A 374 -21.20 16.89 10.11
C LYS A 374 -21.12 16.81 11.64
N THR A 375 -21.22 15.62 12.22
CA THR A 375 -21.33 15.35 13.66
C THR A 375 -20.35 14.29 14.17
N PHE A 376 -19.13 14.17 13.62
CA PHE A 376 -18.10 13.38 14.32
C PHE A 376 -17.95 13.98 15.73
N PRO A 377 -18.18 13.21 16.82
CA PRO A 377 -17.89 13.69 18.16
C PRO A 377 -16.38 13.85 18.25
N ILE A 378 -15.91 15.08 18.05
CA ILE A 378 -14.51 15.48 18.24
C ILE A 378 -14.23 15.81 19.71
N HIS A 379 -15.29 15.87 20.54
CA HIS A 379 -15.19 16.01 21.98
C HIS A 379 -15.11 14.64 22.63
N PRO A 380 -13.95 14.27 23.20
CA PRO A 380 -13.80 13.00 23.90
C PRO A 380 -14.58 13.00 25.21
N LYS A 381 -15.21 11.89 25.58
CA LYS A 381 -15.83 11.75 26.92
C LYS A 381 -14.80 11.55 28.03
N LEU A 382 -13.62 11.05 27.68
CA LEU A 382 -12.51 10.84 28.61
C LEU A 382 -11.44 11.91 28.41
N THR A 383 -10.86 12.36 29.52
CA THR A 383 -9.61 13.11 29.52
C THR A 383 -8.43 12.20 29.14
N ALA A 384 -7.32 12.80 28.71
CA ALA A 384 -6.09 12.07 28.40
C ALA A 384 -5.59 11.27 29.61
N GLU A 385 -5.76 11.80 30.82
CA GLU A 385 -5.38 11.15 32.08
C GLU A 385 -6.25 9.91 32.36
N GLN A 386 -7.58 10.03 32.17
CA GLN A 386 -8.49 8.91 32.31
C GLN A 386 -8.21 7.80 31.29
N ALA A 387 -7.91 8.17 30.04
CA ALA A 387 -7.52 7.22 29.00
C ALA A 387 -6.16 6.57 29.31
N SER A 388 -5.19 7.34 29.83
CA SER A 388 -3.88 6.82 30.24
C SER A 388 -3.99 5.76 31.35
N SER A 389 -4.95 5.88 32.26
CA SER A 389 -5.17 4.87 33.31
C SER A 389 -5.68 3.52 32.79
N LYS A 390 -6.07 3.43 31.51
CA LYS A 390 -6.49 2.20 30.84
C LYS A 390 -5.35 1.48 30.13
N LEU A 391 -4.16 2.08 30.08
CA LEU A 391 -2.98 1.44 29.52
C LEU A 391 -2.56 0.24 30.38
N GLY A 392 -1.97 -0.77 29.74
CA GLY A 392 -1.49 -1.96 30.42
C GLY A 392 -0.36 -1.66 31.41
N PRO A 393 -0.16 -2.48 32.45
CA PRO A 393 0.81 -2.20 33.53
C PRO A 393 2.28 -2.21 33.07
N LYS A 394 2.57 -2.70 31.86
CA LYS A 394 3.92 -2.70 31.25
C LYS A 394 4.14 -1.53 30.28
N VAL A 395 3.13 -0.69 30.07
CA VAL A 395 3.16 0.42 29.11
C VAL A 395 3.54 1.70 29.84
N ASN A 396 4.67 2.28 29.48
CA ASN A 396 5.11 3.58 30.00
C ASN A 396 4.89 4.65 28.94
N VAL A 397 4.09 5.67 29.25
CA VAL A 397 3.88 6.81 28.34
C VAL A 397 5.17 7.64 28.24
N SER A 398 5.66 7.84 27.02
CA SER A 398 6.95 8.50 26.75
C SER A 398 6.82 9.94 26.26
N GLY A 399 5.59 10.43 26.05
CA GLY A 399 5.32 11.77 25.55
C GLY A 399 3.85 12.17 25.70
N LYS A 400 3.50 13.37 25.23
CA LYS A 400 2.11 13.84 25.30
C LYS A 400 1.21 13.02 24.34
N PRO A 401 0.05 12.53 24.79
CA PRO A 401 -0.89 11.88 23.89
C PRO A 401 -1.44 12.87 22.88
N LYS A 402 -1.72 12.36 21.68
CA LYS A 402 -2.35 13.12 20.60
C LYS A 402 -3.76 12.58 20.37
N LEU A 403 -4.74 13.47 20.29
CA LEU A 403 -6.10 13.11 19.92
C LEU A 403 -6.20 13.00 18.40
N GLU A 404 -6.64 11.86 17.87
CA GLU A 404 -6.78 11.64 16.44
C GLU A 404 -7.91 10.65 16.10
N LEU A 405 -8.29 10.58 14.83
CA LEU A 405 -9.25 9.61 14.32
C LEU A 405 -8.52 8.39 13.76
N ARG A 406 -8.90 7.20 14.21
CA ARG A 406 -8.42 5.91 13.71
C ARG A 406 -9.61 4.98 13.47
N ASN A 407 -9.76 4.48 12.24
CA ASN A 407 -10.87 3.59 11.85
C ASN A 407 -12.25 4.12 12.29
N ASP A 408 -12.51 5.40 12.01
CA ASP A 408 -13.73 6.14 12.39
C ASP A 408 -14.00 6.25 13.91
N LYS A 409 -12.98 6.03 14.75
CA LYS A 409 -13.04 6.21 16.20
C LYS A 409 -12.11 7.31 16.67
N LEU A 410 -12.57 8.14 17.59
CA LEU A 410 -11.75 9.14 18.26
C LEU A 410 -10.86 8.43 19.30
N VAL A 411 -9.55 8.58 19.18
CA VAL A 411 -8.57 7.89 20.04
C VAL A 411 -7.51 8.85 20.54
N TYR A 412 -7.02 8.59 21.76
CA TYR A 412 -5.75 9.11 22.21
C TYR A 412 -4.63 8.17 21.76
N ALA A 413 -3.74 8.67 20.92
CA ALA A 413 -2.49 8.03 20.55
C ALA A 413 -1.44 8.37 21.62
N PHE A 414 -1.12 7.41 22.48
CA PHE A 414 -0.07 7.54 23.47
C PHE A 414 1.25 7.07 22.86
N PRO A 415 2.29 7.92 22.75
CA PRO A 415 3.63 7.43 22.52
C PRO A 415 4.09 6.65 23.76
N VAL A 416 4.64 5.45 23.56
CA VAL A 416 4.95 4.54 24.67
C VAL A 416 6.36 3.96 24.61
N THR A 417 6.80 3.43 25.74
CA THR A 417 7.98 2.58 25.94
C THR A 417 7.62 1.44 26.89
N GLY A 418 8.52 0.48 27.10
CA GLY A 418 8.30 -0.68 27.99
C GLY A 418 7.72 -1.91 27.29
N ILE A 419 7.29 -1.77 26.03
CA ILE A 419 7.02 -2.88 25.12
C ILE A 419 7.95 -2.71 23.92
N GLU A 420 8.83 -3.69 23.71
CA GLU A 420 9.80 -3.68 22.62
C GLU A 420 9.09 -3.60 21.26
N GLY A 421 9.62 -2.75 20.37
CA GLY A 421 9.08 -2.56 19.03
C GLY A 421 7.78 -1.77 18.96
N VAL A 422 7.15 -1.35 20.06
CA VAL A 422 5.90 -0.58 20.03
C VAL A 422 6.17 0.93 20.16
N SER A 423 5.66 1.71 19.21
CA SER A 423 5.79 3.17 19.19
C SER A 423 4.61 3.86 19.86
N HIS A 424 3.38 3.38 19.60
CA HIS A 424 2.17 3.99 20.11
C HIS A 424 1.13 2.96 20.54
N VAL A 425 0.37 3.30 21.59
CA VAL A 425 -0.84 2.59 22.02
C VAL A 425 -2.03 3.52 21.86
N TYR A 426 -3.13 2.99 21.33
CA TYR A 426 -4.32 3.77 21.03
C TYR A 426 -5.45 3.41 21.98
N ILE A 427 -5.99 4.41 22.68
CA ILE A 427 -7.11 4.24 23.60
C ILE A 427 -8.30 5.04 23.08
N ASN A 428 -9.45 4.39 22.99
CA ASN A 428 -10.71 5.01 22.62
C ASN A 428 -11.04 6.17 23.57
N ALA A 429 -11.22 7.36 23.01
CA ALA A 429 -11.39 8.58 23.79
C ALA A 429 -12.78 8.69 24.45
N ASP A 430 -13.72 7.81 24.10
CA ASP A 430 -15.05 7.75 24.70
C ASP A 430 -15.23 6.58 25.68
N THR A 431 -14.67 5.41 25.37
CA THR A 431 -14.90 4.17 26.13
C THR A 431 -13.71 3.73 26.96
N GLY A 432 -12.50 4.20 26.62
CA GLY A 432 -11.26 3.75 27.25
C GLY A 432 -10.79 2.36 26.78
N ALA A 433 -11.44 1.77 25.77
CA ALA A 433 -11.02 0.50 25.18
C ALA A 433 -9.73 0.64 24.37
N GLY A 434 -8.92 -0.43 24.30
CA GLY A 434 -7.75 -0.47 23.42
C GLY A 434 -8.15 -0.61 21.96
N GLU A 435 -7.60 0.24 21.09
CA GLU A 435 -7.91 0.32 19.66
C GLU A 435 -6.67 -0.01 18.79
N GLY A 436 -5.77 -0.82 19.35
CA GLY A 436 -4.56 -1.31 18.70
C GLY A 436 -3.28 -0.56 19.05
N ILE A 437 -2.22 -0.87 18.32
CA ILE A 437 -0.86 -0.35 18.51
C ILE A 437 -0.22 0.02 17.16
N ASN A 438 0.85 0.81 17.21
CA ASN A 438 1.78 0.98 16.09
C ASN A 438 3.16 0.51 16.52
N TYR A 439 3.91 -0.07 15.58
CA TYR A 439 5.28 -0.49 15.79
C TYR A 439 6.27 0.64 15.45
N ASN A 440 7.47 0.58 16.00
CA ASN A 440 8.63 1.29 15.49
C ASN A 440 9.01 0.60 14.18
N LEU A 441 8.94 1.34 13.06
CA LEU A 441 9.45 0.87 11.76
C LEU A 441 10.97 1.05 11.69
#